data_AF-A0A5P9GQ61-F1
#
_entry.id   AF-A0A5P9GQ61-F1
#
_cell.length_a   1.000
_cell.length_b   1.000
_cell.length_c   1.000
_cell.angle_alpha   90.00
_cell.angle_beta   90.00
_cell.angle_gamma   90.00
#
_symmetry.space_group_name_H-M   'P 1'
#
loop_
_entity.id
_entity.type
_entity.pdbx_description
1 polymer ?
#
loop_
_entity_poly.entity_id
_entity_poly.type
_entity_poly.pdbx_seq_one_letter_code
_entity_poly.pdbx_strand_id
1 'polypeptide(L)'
;MAGDDDFEFAKSVNEKTIESSNAALRSLLVINGGAAVALLAFIGSIANQNEINLSSVLVALSFPLVLLGWGVAASVIAMMFAYFTNLMTVGHTFAEHDSREEGAYSVLKTGCHALAFLTAVGSLGLFVWAIYEVREAITLIAS
;
A
#
# COMPACT_ATOMS: atom_id res chain seq x y z
N MET A 1 -35.88 18.13 10.76
CA MET A 1 -36.04 16.80 10.13
C MET A 1 -35.19 16.63 8.89
N ALA A 2 -35.13 17.58 7.93
CA ALA A 2 -34.23 17.43 6.76
C ALA A 2 -32.72 17.36 7.10
N GLY A 3 -32.26 17.95 8.22
CA GLY A 3 -30.85 17.93 8.60
C GLY A 3 -30.35 16.62 9.22
N ASP A 4 -31.24 15.77 9.74
CA ASP A 4 -30.84 14.51 10.39
C ASP A 4 -30.56 13.43 9.34
N ASP A 5 -31.36 13.39 8.27
CA ASP A 5 -31.20 12.44 7.16
C ASP A 5 -29.89 12.70 6.39
N ASP A 6 -29.56 13.97 6.14
CA ASP A 6 -28.32 14.36 5.46
C ASP A 6 -27.07 14.02 6.29
N PHE A 7 -27.16 14.19 7.62
CA PHE A 7 -26.07 13.85 8.54
C PHE A 7 -25.84 12.34 8.63
N GLU A 8 -26.91 11.55 8.80
CA GLU A 8 -26.83 10.08 8.83
C GLU A 8 -26.31 9.52 7.50
N PHE A 9 -26.74 10.11 6.37
CA PHE A 9 -26.20 9.77 5.06
C PHE A 9 -24.68 10.02 5.00
N ALA A 10 -24.23 11.23 5.33
CA ALA A 10 -22.81 11.61 5.29
C ALA A 10 -21.95 10.70 6.18
N LYS A 11 -22.42 10.39 7.39
CA LYS A 11 -21.76 9.46 8.31
C LYS A 11 -21.64 8.06 7.71
N SER A 12 -22.74 7.52 7.17
CA SER A 12 -22.75 6.17 6.57
C SER A 12 -21.81 6.05 5.36
N VAL A 13 -21.69 7.12 4.56
CA VAL A 13 -20.77 7.19 3.41
C VAL A 13 -19.32 7.19 3.90
N ASN A 14 -19.01 7.97 4.93
CA ASN A 14 -17.67 8.03 5.50
C ASN A 14 -17.22 6.68 6.09
N GLU A 15 -18.09 6.01 6.85
CA GLU A 15 -17.82 4.68 7.40
C GLU A 15 -17.53 3.65 6.31
N LYS A 16 -18.38 3.58 5.28
CA LYS A 16 -18.17 2.67 4.14
C LYS A 16 -16.90 2.99 3.35
N THR A 17 -16.57 4.27 3.20
CA THR A 17 -15.35 4.70 2.51
C THR A 17 -14.11 4.26 3.27
N ILE A 18 -14.11 4.40 4.60
CA ILE A 18 -13.01 3.94 5.46
C ILE A 18 -12.86 2.41 5.38
N GLU A 19 -13.96 1.67 5.44
CA GLU A 19 -13.95 0.21 5.32
C GLU A 19 -13.39 -0.24 3.96
N SER A 20 -13.88 0.35 2.87
CA SER A 20 -13.42 0.05 1.52
C SER A 20 -11.94 0.39 1.32
N SER A 21 -11.48 1.53 1.83
CA SER A 21 -10.07 1.94 1.77
C SER A 21 -9.17 0.95 2.53
N ASN A 22 -9.56 0.55 3.74
CA ASN A 22 -8.82 -0.44 4.52
C ASN A 22 -8.76 -1.81 3.83
N ALA A 23 -9.85 -2.22 3.17
CA ALA A 23 -9.87 -3.44 2.38
C ALA A 23 -8.89 -3.33 1.19
N ALA A 24 -8.89 -2.22 0.46
CA ALA A 24 -7.99 -1.99 -0.67
C ALA A 24 -6.51 -2.02 -0.25
N LEU A 25 -6.16 -1.37 0.87
CA LEU A 25 -4.78 -1.37 1.40
C LEU A 25 -4.32 -2.78 1.80
N ARG A 26 -5.20 -3.57 2.45
CA ARG A 26 -4.91 -4.98 2.77
C ARG A 26 -4.73 -5.81 1.51
N SER A 27 -5.55 -5.59 0.48
CA SER A 27 -5.40 -6.25 -0.81
C SER A 27 -4.05 -5.93 -1.46
N LEU A 28 -3.62 -4.66 -1.45
CA LEU A 28 -2.28 -4.27 -1.96
C LEU A 28 -1.16 -4.97 -1.19
N LEU A 29 -1.25 -5.02 0.14
CA LEU A 29 -0.29 -5.74 0.97
C LEU A 29 -0.21 -7.23 0.59
N VAL A 30 -1.35 -7.89 0.44
CA VAL A 30 -1.43 -9.31 0.06
C VAL A 30 -0.90 -9.56 -1.35
N ILE A 31 -1.20 -8.68 -2.31
CA ILE A 31 -0.72 -8.79 -3.69
C ILE A 31 0.81 -8.67 -3.74
N ASN A 32 1.37 -7.63 -3.11
CA ASN A 32 2.83 -7.42 -3.08
C ASN A 32 3.55 -8.55 -2.33
N GLY A 33 3.05 -8.90 -1.15
CA GLY A 33 3.64 -9.97 -0.34
C GLY A 33 3.53 -11.34 -1.01
N GLY A 34 2.37 -11.65 -1.59
CA GLY A 34 2.13 -12.90 -2.31
C GLY A 34 3.03 -13.04 -3.53
N ALA A 35 3.19 -11.96 -4.30
CA ALA A 35 4.11 -11.93 -5.44
C ALA A 35 5.57 -12.09 -5.01
N ALA A 36 6.00 -11.44 -3.92
CA ALA A 36 7.35 -11.60 -3.37
C ALA A 36 7.63 -13.04 -2.94
N VAL A 37 6.69 -13.67 -2.25
CA VAL A 37 6.79 -15.07 -1.82
C VAL A 37 6.82 -16.01 -3.02
N ALA A 38 5.98 -15.78 -4.04
CA ALA A 38 5.99 -16.57 -5.27
C ALA A 38 7.32 -16.46 -6.01
N LEU A 39 7.88 -15.25 -6.10
CA LEU A 39 9.19 -15.00 -6.72
C LEU A 39 10.32 -15.66 -5.93
N LEU A 40 10.30 -15.59 -4.60
CA LEU A 40 11.25 -16.29 -3.74
C LEU A 40 11.18 -17.82 -3.89
N ALA A 41 9.96 -18.38 -3.97
CA ALA A 41 9.77 -19.81 -4.20
C ALA A 41 10.33 -20.23 -5.57
N PHE A 42 10.10 -19.42 -6.60
CA PHE A 42 10.67 -19.63 -7.93
C PHE A 42 12.20 -19.58 -7.91
N ILE A 43 12.80 -18.54 -7.30
CA ILE A 43 14.25 -18.42 -7.14
C ILE A 43 14.82 -19.64 -6.39
N GLY A 44 14.18 -20.08 -5.30
CA GLY A 44 14.59 -21.25 -4.54
C GLY A 44 14.51 -22.55 -5.35
N SER A 45 13.52 -22.70 -6.22
CA SER A 45 13.41 -23.84 -7.13
C SER A 45 14.51 -23.86 -8.20
N ILE A 46 14.97 -22.69 -8.64
CA ILE A 46 16.09 -22.59 -9.59
C ILE A 46 17.40 -22.87 -8.85
N ALA A 47 17.59 -22.29 -7.65
CA ALA A 47 18.79 -22.44 -6.81
C ALA A 47 19.20 -23.90 -6.54
N ASN A 48 18.25 -24.83 -6.56
CA ASN A 48 18.50 -26.26 -6.37
C ASN A 48 18.95 -27.00 -7.64
N GLN A 49 18.93 -26.36 -8.81
CA GLN A 49 19.41 -26.93 -10.06
C GLN A 49 20.94 -26.72 -10.13
N ASN A 50 21.72 -27.65 -10.69
CA ASN A 50 23.19 -27.58 -10.73
C ASN A 50 23.68 -27.03 -12.08
N GLU A 51 23.14 -25.89 -12.53
CA GLU A 51 23.45 -25.32 -13.84
C GLU A 51 24.31 -24.06 -13.78
N ILE A 52 25.21 -23.92 -14.77
CA ILE A 52 26.28 -22.91 -14.83
C ILE A 52 25.73 -21.46 -14.94
N ASN A 53 24.46 -21.28 -15.33
CA ASN A 53 23.83 -19.96 -15.55
C ASN A 53 23.04 -19.41 -14.35
N LEU A 54 23.04 -20.11 -13.22
CA LEU A 54 22.24 -19.76 -12.04
C LEU A 54 22.54 -18.37 -11.46
N SER A 55 23.81 -17.99 -11.44
CA SER A 55 24.23 -16.69 -10.91
C SER A 55 23.55 -15.52 -11.64
N SER A 56 23.48 -15.59 -12.97
CA SER A 56 22.87 -14.53 -13.79
C SER A 56 21.36 -14.42 -13.57
N VAL A 57 20.67 -15.55 -13.42
CA VAL A 57 19.22 -15.60 -13.13
C VAL A 57 18.91 -15.00 -11.77
N LEU A 58 19.66 -15.37 -10.73
CA LEU A 58 19.48 -14.85 -9.38
C LEU A 58 19.71 -13.34 -9.32
N VAL A 59 20.73 -12.84 -10.03
CA VAL A 59 21.02 -11.41 -10.10
C VAL A 59 19.87 -10.66 -10.80
N ALA A 60 19.39 -11.17 -11.93
CA ALA A 60 18.31 -10.54 -12.69
C ALA A 60 16.98 -10.47 -11.90
N LEU A 61 16.68 -11.48 -11.08
CA LEU A 61 15.44 -11.52 -10.27
C LEU A 61 15.56 -10.81 -8.91
N SER A 62 16.76 -10.40 -8.51
CA SER A 62 16.97 -9.71 -7.23
C SER A 62 16.33 -8.32 -7.19
N PHE A 63 16.39 -7.59 -8.31
CA PHE A 63 15.82 -6.25 -8.42
C PHE A 63 14.28 -6.21 -8.30
N PRO A 64 13.51 -7.01 -9.06
CA PRO A 64 12.06 -7.06 -8.89
C PRO A 64 11.64 -7.52 -7.48
N LEU A 65 12.41 -8.41 -6.85
CA LEU A 65 12.15 -8.84 -5.48
C LEU A 65 12.25 -7.68 -4.48
N VAL A 66 13.26 -6.80 -4.64
CA VAL A 66 13.41 -5.59 -3.83
C VAL A 66 12.25 -4.61 -4.08
N LEU A 67 11.82 -4.44 -5.33
CA LEU A 67 10.66 -3.60 -5.66
C LEU A 67 9.38 -4.09 -4.98
N LEU A 68 9.13 -5.40 -4.99
CA LEU A 68 7.99 -6.00 -4.27
C LEU A 68 8.08 -5.79 -2.76
N GLY A 69 9.29 -5.90 -2.18
CA GLY A 69 9.54 -5.57 -0.77
C GLY A 69 9.21 -4.11 -0.44
N TRP A 70 9.61 -3.17 -1.29
CA TRP A 70 9.22 -1.77 -1.15
C TRP A 70 7.72 -1.55 -1.31
N GLY A 71 7.06 -2.30 -2.20
CA GLY A 71 5.61 -2.30 -2.33
C GLY A 71 4.92 -2.73 -1.04
N VAL A 72 5.41 -3.79 -0.39
CA VAL A 72 4.92 -4.23 0.94
C VAL A 72 5.11 -3.11 1.97
N ALA A 73 6.30 -2.53 2.07
CA ALA A 73 6.60 -1.46 3.03
C ALA A 73 5.71 -0.23 2.81
N ALA A 74 5.53 0.19 1.55
CA ALA A 74 4.67 1.30 1.18
C ALA A 74 3.19 1.04 1.54
N SER A 75 2.68 -0.19 1.33
CA SER A 75 1.32 -0.57 1.76
C SER A 75 1.14 -0.46 3.27
N VAL A 76 2.12 -0.90 4.07
CA VAL A 76 2.05 -0.81 5.54
C VAL A 76 2.08 0.65 5.99
N ILE A 77 2.95 1.47 5.41
CA ILE A 77 3.01 2.92 5.71
C ILE A 77 1.68 3.60 5.37
N ALA A 78 1.07 3.26 4.23
CA ALA A 78 -0.25 3.78 3.85
C ALA A 78 -1.32 3.40 4.89
N MET A 79 -1.31 2.15 5.38
CA MET A 79 -2.21 1.72 6.46
C MET A 79 -1.97 2.48 7.76
N MET A 80 -0.72 2.77 8.13
CA MET A 80 -0.40 3.56 9.31
C MET A 80 -0.96 4.98 9.21
N PHE A 81 -0.77 5.65 8.06
CA PHE A 81 -1.31 7.00 7.86
C PHE A 81 -2.85 7.01 7.81
N ALA A 82 -3.47 5.99 7.21
CA ALA A 82 -4.93 5.84 7.25
C ALA A 82 -5.43 5.67 8.70
N TYR A 83 -4.75 4.86 9.51
CA TYR A 83 -5.06 4.68 10.93
C TYR A 83 -4.95 5.99 11.71
N PHE A 84 -3.84 6.73 11.55
CA PHE A 84 -3.67 8.03 12.21
C PHE A 84 -4.75 9.03 11.80
N THR A 85 -5.16 9.02 10.54
CA THR A 85 -6.24 9.88 10.05
C THR A 85 -7.58 9.56 10.71
N ASN A 86 -7.89 8.27 10.87
CA ASN A 86 -9.09 7.83 11.58
C ASN A 86 -9.02 8.23 13.07
N LEU A 87 -7.86 8.04 13.71
CA LEU A 87 -7.66 8.41 15.12
C LEU A 87 -7.85 9.91 15.36
N MET A 88 -7.30 10.75 14.48
CA MET A 88 -7.48 12.21 14.54
C MET A 88 -8.93 12.62 14.29
N THR A 89 -9.63 11.94 13.39
CA THR A 89 -11.05 12.20 13.14
C THR A 89 -11.90 11.90 14.38
N VAL A 90 -11.61 10.80 15.08
CA VAL A 90 -12.29 10.46 16.33
C VAL A 90 -11.93 11.46 17.44
N GLY A 91 -10.65 11.80 17.58
CA GLY A 91 -10.19 12.77 18.59
C GLY A 91 -10.85 14.14 18.45
N HIS A 92 -11.03 14.63 17.21
CA HIS A 92 -11.71 15.90 16.94
C HIS A 92 -13.21 15.86 17.29
N THR A 93 -13.86 14.71 17.19
CA THR A 93 -15.28 14.57 17.58
C THR A 93 -15.47 14.66 19.11
N PHE A 94 -14.45 14.29 19.89
CA PHE A 94 -14.51 14.30 21.36
C PHE A 94 -13.84 15.53 22.00
N ALA A 95 -13.00 16.26 21.27
CA ALA A 95 -12.40 17.51 21.73
C ALA A 95 -13.39 18.66 21.55
N GLU A 96 -13.94 19.13 22.67
CA GLU A 96 -14.90 20.23 22.72
C GLU A 96 -14.26 21.56 22.25
N HIS A 97 -14.76 22.07 21.12
CA HIS A 97 -14.74 23.45 20.61
C HIS A 97 -13.70 24.44 21.18
N ASP A 98 -12.42 24.32 20.79
CA ASP A 98 -11.47 25.45 20.83
C ASP A 98 -11.08 25.86 19.40
N SER A 99 -11.81 26.87 18.88
CA SER A 99 -11.78 27.36 17.49
C SER A 99 -10.42 27.84 16.95
N ARG A 100 -9.37 27.87 17.78
CA ARG A 100 -8.02 28.34 17.39
C ARG A 100 -7.08 27.19 17.00
N GLU A 101 -7.35 25.95 17.41
CA GLU A 101 -6.55 24.78 16.98
C GLU A 101 -7.11 24.07 15.73
N GLU A 102 -8.35 24.37 15.32
CA GLU A 102 -9.04 23.74 14.18
C GLU A 102 -8.23 23.79 12.87
N GLY A 103 -7.49 24.88 12.62
CA GLY A 103 -6.67 25.05 11.41
C GLY A 103 -5.48 24.09 11.34
N ALA A 104 -4.79 23.85 12.44
CA ALA A 104 -3.61 22.97 12.47
C ALA A 104 -4.00 21.49 12.29
N TYR A 105 -5.10 21.08 12.92
CA TYR A 105 -5.62 19.72 12.79
C TYR A 105 -6.15 19.41 11.39
N SER A 106 -6.80 20.37 10.73
CA SER A 106 -7.32 20.16 9.37
C SER A 106 -6.18 19.96 8.35
N VAL A 107 -5.09 20.73 8.49
CA VAL A 107 -3.89 20.60 7.64
C VAL A 107 -3.18 19.27 7.89
N LEU A 108 -3.02 18.87 9.15
CA LEU A 108 -2.38 17.60 9.50
C LEU A 108 -3.18 16.40 9.00
N LYS A 109 -4.50 16.42 9.17
CA LYS A 109 -5.42 15.38 8.67
C LYS A 109 -5.34 15.25 7.15
N THR A 110 -5.37 16.39 6.45
CA THR A 110 -5.26 16.42 4.98
C THR A 110 -3.90 15.89 4.53
N GLY A 111 -2.83 16.25 5.23
CA GLY A 111 -1.48 15.75 4.99
C GLY A 111 -1.38 14.23 5.17
N CYS A 112 -1.90 13.67 6.26
CA CYS A 112 -1.90 12.22 6.48
C CYS A 112 -2.73 11.46 5.44
N HIS A 113 -3.89 12.00 5.03
CA HIS A 113 -4.66 11.39 3.95
C HIS A 113 -3.92 11.42 2.61
N ALA A 114 -3.30 12.55 2.26
CA ALA A 114 -2.53 12.69 1.04
C ALA A 114 -1.33 11.73 1.03
N LEU A 115 -0.61 11.61 2.16
CA LEU A 115 0.49 10.67 2.30
C LEU A 115 0.03 9.21 2.20
N ALA A 116 -1.09 8.85 2.84
CA ALA A 116 -1.67 7.51 2.72
C ALA A 116 -2.01 7.17 1.27
N PHE A 117 -2.63 8.11 0.56
CA PHE A 117 -2.99 7.93 -0.85
C PHE A 117 -1.74 7.79 -1.74
N LEU A 118 -0.77 8.70 -1.59
CA LEU A 118 0.47 8.67 -2.37
C LEU A 118 1.28 7.39 -2.14
N THR A 119 1.36 6.92 -0.90
CA THR A 119 2.07 5.68 -0.57
C THR A 119 1.33 4.44 -1.07
N ALA A 120 -0.01 4.44 -1.06
CA ALA A 120 -0.82 3.37 -1.66
C ALA A 120 -0.65 3.31 -3.19
N VAL A 121 -0.70 4.45 -3.88
CA VAL A 121 -0.46 4.53 -5.33
C VAL A 121 0.98 4.16 -5.66
N GLY A 122 1.95 4.61 -4.86
CA GLY A 122 3.35 4.24 -5.00
C GLY A 122 3.57 2.73 -4.84
N SER A 123 2.91 2.10 -3.86
CA SER A 123 2.92 0.65 -3.67
C SER A 123 2.42 -0.11 -4.91
N LEU A 124 1.30 0.34 -5.49
CA LEU A 124 0.78 -0.23 -6.74
C LEU A 124 1.72 0.00 -7.92
N GLY A 125 2.34 1.18 -8.01
CA GLY A 125 3.33 1.49 -9.04
C GLY A 125 4.56 0.58 -8.96
N LEU A 126 5.07 0.33 -7.76
CA LEU A 126 6.19 -0.58 -7.52
C LEU A 126 5.86 -2.02 -7.92
N PHE A 127 4.62 -2.47 -7.65
CA PHE A 127 4.15 -3.78 -8.09
C PHE A 127 4.19 -3.92 -9.61
N VAL A 128 3.59 -2.95 -10.31
CA VAL A 128 3.53 -2.95 -11.77
C VAL A 128 4.94 -2.90 -12.37
N TRP A 129 5.82 -2.08 -11.81
CA TRP A 129 7.22 -2.04 -12.24
C TRP A 129 7.92 -3.38 -12.00
N ALA A 130 7.77 -3.98 -10.82
CA ALA A 130 8.35 -5.29 -10.54
C ALA A 130 7.93 -6.36 -11.57
N ILE A 131 6.68 -6.34 -12.05
CA ILE A 131 6.22 -7.24 -13.11
C ILE A 131 6.98 -7.04 -14.41
N TYR A 132 7.22 -5.80 -14.82
CA TYR A 132 8.01 -5.51 -16.03
C TYR A 132 9.44 -6.01 -15.91
N GLU A 133 10.08 -5.81 -14.75
CA GLU A 133 11.44 -6.28 -14.48
C GLU A 133 11.52 -7.82 -14.45
N VAL A 134 10.53 -8.50 -13.86
CA VAL A 134 10.44 -9.97 -13.92
C VAL A 134 10.33 -10.46 -15.36
N ARG A 135 9.51 -9.80 -16.18
CA ARG A 135 9.37 -10.13 -17.61
C ARG A 135 10.71 -9.97 -18.33
N GLU A 136 11.40 -8.85 -18.14
CA GLU A 136 12.69 -8.59 -18.78
C GLU A 136 13.75 -9.60 -18.36
N ALA A 137 13.84 -9.89 -17.06
CA ALA A 137 14.73 -10.91 -16.51
C ALA A 137 14.48 -12.28 -17.16
N ILE A 138 13.21 -12.72 -17.26
CA ILE A 138 12.87 -14.00 -17.88
C ILE A 138 13.23 -14.00 -19.37
N THR A 139 12.97 -12.92 -20.11
CA THR A 139 13.32 -12.86 -21.53
C THR A 139 14.82 -12.89 -21.79
N LEU A 140 15.63 -12.27 -20.91
CA LEU A 140 17.08 -12.31 -20.96
C LEU A 140 17.63 -13.73 -20.75
N ILE A 141 16.96 -14.52 -19.90
CA ILE A 141 17.36 -15.90 -19.60
C ILE A 141 16.96 -16.86 -20.72
N ALA A 142 15.85 -16.57 -21.40
CA ALA A 142 15.31 -17.42 -22.47
C ALA A 142 15.99 -17.21 -23.84
N SER A 143 16.77 -16.13 -24.02
CA SER A 143 17.53 -15.81 -25.24
C SER A 143 18.94 -16.39 -25.20
#